data_AF-W0V880-F1
#
_entry.id   AF-W0V880-F1
#
_cell.length_a   1.000
_cell.length_b   1.000
_cell.length_c   1.000
_cell.angle_alpha   90.00
_cell.angle_beta   90.00
_cell.angle_gamma   90.00
#
_symmetry.space_group_name_H-M   'P 1'
#
loop_
_entity.id
_entity.type
_entity.pdbx_description
1 polymer ?
#
loop_
_entity_poly.entity_id
_entity_poly.type
_entity_poly.pdbx_seq_one_letter_code
_entity_poly.pdbx_strand_id
1 'polypeptide(L)'
;MLSKLKIGPKLMLAPVAALIFMIVLSGLAYTGLARQNRALENIVQERTARIKQAADLAASANRSHARMYQMLSWVNASFSSARINALILDMKKRQADIERAYVELEVATEPGGAERKLIEQSHAAHTLYARAIADVIELALVDPSMAVNAMSKAERAFDMVALRMEQLSKLEQELNQHAYLDAQAEFRTLAILLPLLAGVSVSLALLLTVAVRRAMLADIGAIAGAAASLARGDVSVRLAAGGNDEIAAAARSLDNGFQLLSQTMAGVRVSAHSIDAAARDMACGQAHLALRSQTQTGVILDGLEAVRQARQMNGLPWPAGAQQMACWQEVNLAMLEMERLNRQNASLVELAAREARDLQAQAVDLSKAVTVFRLDDDDMPGEAQRVSLIIR
;
A
#
# COMPACT_ATOMS: atom_id res chain seq x y z
N MET A 1 0.88 -9.67 -8.53
CA MET A 1 0.81 -8.27 -9.03
C MET A 1 1.77 -7.33 -8.31
N LEU A 2 1.96 -7.45 -6.98
CA LEU A 2 2.84 -6.56 -6.19
C LEU A 2 4.34 -6.59 -6.57
N SER A 3 4.85 -7.68 -7.15
CA SER A 3 6.26 -7.81 -7.57
C SER A 3 6.62 -7.04 -8.85
N LYS A 4 5.64 -6.41 -9.50
CA LYS A 4 5.87 -5.59 -10.71
C LYS A 4 6.01 -4.08 -10.42
N LEU A 5 5.75 -3.65 -9.19
CA LEU A 5 5.75 -2.24 -8.78
C LEU A 5 7.08 -1.87 -8.14
N LYS A 6 7.64 -0.71 -8.53
CA LYS A 6 8.81 -0.08 -7.86
C LYS A 6 8.55 0.13 -6.37
N ILE A 7 9.61 0.17 -5.56
CA ILE A 7 9.57 0.29 -4.09
C ILE A 7 8.77 1.52 -3.65
N GLY A 8 8.99 2.68 -4.27
CA GLY A 8 8.30 3.92 -3.90
C GLY A 8 6.78 3.80 -3.94
N PRO A 9 6.17 3.49 -5.11
CA PRO A 9 4.73 3.22 -5.21
C PRO A 9 4.25 2.07 -4.32
N LYS A 10 5.06 1.02 -4.14
CA LYS A 10 4.74 -0.14 -3.30
C LYS A 10 4.60 0.24 -1.82
N LEU A 11 5.44 1.15 -1.32
CA LEU A 11 5.37 1.72 0.03
C LEU A 11 4.21 2.70 0.20
N MET A 12 3.89 3.48 -0.84
CA MET A 12 2.80 4.45 -0.80
C MET A 12 1.40 3.82 -0.94
N LEU A 13 1.31 2.56 -1.35
CA LEU A 13 0.04 1.87 -1.61
C LEU A 13 -0.88 1.83 -0.38
N ALA A 14 -0.33 1.50 0.80
CA ALA A 14 -1.08 1.47 2.05
C ALA A 14 -1.54 2.86 2.55
N PRO A 15 -0.65 3.87 2.70
CA PRO A 15 -1.08 5.20 3.13
C PRO A 15 -1.98 5.90 2.12
N VAL A 16 -1.77 5.71 0.81
CA VAL A 16 -2.68 6.25 -0.22
C VAL A 16 -4.04 5.57 -0.15
N ALA A 17 -4.10 4.24 0.00
CA ALA A 17 -5.37 3.54 0.19
C ALA A 17 -6.09 4.03 1.46
N ALA A 18 -5.39 4.20 2.57
CA ALA A 18 -5.95 4.75 3.81
C ALA A 18 -6.51 6.17 3.62
N LEU A 19 -5.77 7.05 2.92
CA LEU A 19 -6.24 8.40 2.59
C LEU A 19 -7.49 8.38 1.70
N ILE A 20 -7.53 7.52 0.68
CA ILE A 20 -8.70 7.34 -0.18
C ILE A 20 -9.90 6.90 0.66
N PHE A 21 -9.73 5.91 1.54
CA PHE A 21 -10.80 5.48 2.43
C PHE A 21 -11.25 6.58 3.39
N MET A 22 -10.33 7.38 3.94
CA MET A 22 -10.68 8.53 4.78
C MET A 22 -11.48 9.58 4.01
N ILE A 23 -11.11 9.90 2.77
CA ILE A 23 -11.85 10.86 1.94
C ILE A 23 -13.26 10.33 1.63
N VAL A 24 -13.37 9.06 1.24
CA VAL A 24 -14.67 8.42 0.97
C VAL A 24 -15.54 8.42 2.24
N LEU A 25 -14.98 8.04 3.38
CA LEU A 25 -15.69 8.00 4.65
C LEU A 25 -16.11 9.40 5.12
N SER A 26 -15.23 10.40 4.96
CA SER A 26 -15.53 11.80 5.27
C SER A 26 -16.66 12.34 4.39
N GLY A 27 -16.64 12.06 3.08
CA GLY A 27 -17.71 12.46 2.17
C GLY A 27 -19.07 11.81 2.49
N LEU A 28 -19.07 10.51 2.82
CA LEU A 28 -20.27 9.80 3.27
C LEU A 28 -20.80 10.35 4.60
N ALA A 29 -19.92 10.62 5.56
CA ALA A 29 -20.31 11.21 6.83
C ALA A 29 -20.88 12.63 6.66
N TYR A 30 -20.25 13.45 5.82
CA TYR A 30 -20.72 14.81 5.54
C TYR A 30 -22.09 14.81 4.87
N THR A 31 -22.30 13.97 3.86
CA THR A 31 -23.61 13.86 3.20
C THR A 31 -24.70 13.35 4.14
N GLY A 32 -24.38 12.40 5.02
CA GLY A 32 -25.29 11.93 6.06
C GLY A 32 -25.67 13.04 7.05
N LEU A 33 -24.69 13.81 7.53
CA LEU A 33 -24.92 14.93 8.45
C LEU A 33 -25.72 16.07 7.78
N ALA A 34 -25.44 16.36 6.52
CA ALA A 34 -26.16 17.37 5.76
C ALA A 34 -27.64 16.98 5.56
N ARG A 35 -27.94 15.71 5.31
CA ARG A 35 -29.33 15.20 5.25
C ARG A 35 -30.02 15.31 6.60
N GLN A 36 -29.35 14.91 7.68
CA GLN A 36 -29.89 15.01 9.03
C GLN A 36 -30.18 16.46 9.43
N ASN A 37 -29.31 17.41 9.05
CA ASN A 37 -29.53 18.83 9.31
C ASN A 37 -30.76 19.37 8.55
N ARG A 38 -30.94 18.98 7.27
CA ARG A 38 -32.15 19.34 6.50
C ARG A 38 -33.42 18.75 7.11
N ALA A 39 -33.36 17.52 7.62
CA ALA A 39 -34.50 16.91 8.30
C ALA A 39 -34.88 17.67 9.57
N LEU A 40 -33.89 18.07 10.38
CA LEU A 40 -34.11 18.91 11.56
C LEU A 40 -34.69 20.28 11.18
N GLU A 41 -34.17 20.90 10.12
CA GLU A 41 -34.68 22.18 9.62
C GLU A 41 -36.15 22.07 9.21
N ASN A 42 -36.53 21.05 8.45
CA ASN A 42 -37.94 20.78 8.11
C ASN A 42 -38.82 20.59 9.36
N ILE A 43 -38.38 19.78 10.33
CA ILE A 43 -39.13 19.54 11.57
C ILE A 43 -39.32 20.83 12.39
N VAL A 44 -38.24 21.59 12.60
CA VAL A 44 -38.23 22.74 13.53
C VAL A 44 -38.76 24.01 12.86
N GLN A 45 -38.34 24.31 11.63
CA GLN A 45 -38.68 25.56 10.97
C GLN A 45 -40.00 25.46 10.20
N GLU A 46 -40.29 24.33 9.55
CA GLU A 46 -41.50 24.21 8.73
C GLU A 46 -42.65 23.56 9.52
N ARG A 47 -42.49 22.32 9.96
CA ARG A 47 -43.58 21.54 10.59
C ARG A 47 -44.01 22.10 11.94
N THR A 48 -43.07 22.46 12.80
CA THR A 48 -43.40 23.08 14.10
C THR A 48 -44.06 24.45 13.91
N ALA A 49 -43.67 25.22 12.89
CA ALA A 49 -44.33 26.49 12.56
C ALA A 49 -45.79 26.27 12.12
N ARG A 50 -46.07 25.25 11.30
CA ARG A 50 -47.45 24.88 10.90
C ARG A 50 -48.31 24.44 12.08
N ILE A 51 -47.77 23.61 12.98
CA ILE A 51 -48.47 23.24 14.23
C ILE A 51 -48.86 24.49 15.02
N LYS A 52 -47.91 25.44 15.17
CA LYS A 52 -48.17 26.68 15.89
C LYS A 52 -49.23 27.54 15.19
N GLN A 53 -49.16 27.69 13.88
CA GLN A 53 -50.16 28.46 13.11
C GLN A 53 -51.57 27.86 13.24
N ALA A 54 -51.69 26.53 13.14
CA ALA A 54 -52.97 25.83 13.35
C ALA A 54 -53.50 26.04 14.78
N ALA A 55 -52.63 25.97 15.79
CA ALA A 55 -52.99 26.23 17.18
C ALA A 55 -53.41 27.69 17.41
N ASP A 56 -52.71 28.65 16.80
CA ASP A 56 -53.02 30.09 16.88
C ASP A 56 -54.37 30.42 16.21
N LEU A 57 -54.69 29.76 15.09
CA LEU A 57 -56.01 29.83 14.43
C LEU A 57 -57.12 29.30 15.35
N ALA A 58 -56.93 28.11 15.93
CA ALA A 58 -57.89 27.52 16.87
C ALA A 58 -58.09 28.40 18.12
N ALA A 59 -57.01 28.93 18.69
CA ALA A 59 -57.07 29.86 19.82
C ALA A 59 -57.76 31.18 19.47
N SER A 60 -57.57 31.67 18.24
CA SER A 60 -58.21 32.91 17.77
C SER A 60 -59.70 32.70 17.50
N ALA A 61 -60.11 31.57 16.94
CA ALA A 61 -61.51 31.21 16.81
C ALA A 61 -62.22 31.10 18.17
N ASN A 62 -61.60 30.41 19.15
CA ASN A 62 -62.08 30.34 20.53
C ASN A 62 -62.26 31.72 21.17
N ARG A 63 -61.27 32.60 21.02
CA ARG A 63 -61.33 33.98 21.54
C ARG A 63 -62.44 34.80 20.87
N SER A 64 -62.64 34.65 19.56
CA SER A 64 -63.74 35.30 18.84
C SER A 64 -65.10 34.81 19.34
N HIS A 65 -65.22 33.51 19.63
CA HIS A 65 -66.45 32.92 20.18
C HIS A 65 -66.78 33.47 21.58
N ALA A 66 -65.81 33.47 22.49
CA ALA A 66 -65.99 34.05 23.84
C ALA A 66 -66.41 35.54 23.80
N ARG A 67 -65.90 36.30 22.83
CA ARG A 67 -66.23 37.71 22.65
C ARG A 67 -67.64 37.97 22.14
N MET A 68 -68.23 37.04 21.40
CA MET A 68 -69.65 37.14 21.03
C MET A 68 -70.54 37.13 22.27
N TYR A 69 -70.30 36.20 23.21
CA TYR A 69 -71.03 36.19 24.48
C TYR A 69 -70.78 37.44 25.31
N GLN A 70 -69.54 37.93 25.34
CA GLN A 70 -69.21 39.20 25.99
C GLN A 70 -69.99 40.37 25.39
N MET A 71 -70.07 40.45 24.06
CA MET A 71 -70.84 41.46 23.36
C MET A 71 -72.32 41.36 23.72
N LEU A 72 -72.91 40.17 23.64
CA LEU A 72 -74.33 39.96 23.94
C LEU A 72 -74.65 40.30 25.40
N SER A 73 -73.75 39.93 26.33
CA SER A 73 -73.85 40.31 27.74
C SER A 73 -73.82 41.83 27.93
N TRP A 74 -72.94 42.56 27.24
CA TRP A 74 -72.86 44.03 27.31
C TRP A 74 -74.07 44.72 26.70
N VAL A 75 -74.58 44.19 25.58
CA VAL A 75 -75.81 44.65 24.94
C VAL A 75 -76.99 44.47 25.90
N ASN A 76 -77.15 43.27 26.48
CA ASN A 76 -78.24 42.98 27.41
C ASN A 76 -78.15 43.80 28.71
N ALA A 77 -76.93 44.07 29.18
CA ALA A 77 -76.69 44.91 30.35
C ALA A 77 -76.69 46.42 30.01
N SER A 78 -77.08 46.81 28.79
CA SER A 78 -77.23 48.22 28.37
C SER A 78 -75.98 49.08 28.54
N PHE A 79 -74.80 48.52 28.22
CA PHE A 79 -73.54 49.26 28.22
C PHE A 79 -73.55 50.38 27.14
N SER A 80 -72.65 51.35 27.26
CA SER A 80 -72.60 52.48 26.31
C SER A 80 -72.31 52.03 24.87
N SER A 81 -72.99 52.66 23.91
CA SER A 81 -72.84 52.32 22.47
C SER A 81 -71.41 52.47 21.99
N ALA A 82 -70.65 53.44 22.51
CA ALA A 82 -69.22 53.61 22.19
C ALA A 82 -68.39 52.37 22.58
N ARG A 83 -68.66 51.78 23.75
CA ARG A 83 -67.95 50.59 24.24
C ARG A 83 -68.32 49.33 23.48
N ILE A 84 -69.61 49.16 23.13
CA ILE A 84 -70.08 48.04 22.31
C ILE A 84 -69.51 48.15 20.89
N ASN A 85 -69.56 49.34 20.28
CA ASN A 85 -69.01 49.58 18.95
C ASN A 85 -67.50 49.35 18.87
N ALA A 86 -66.74 49.71 19.92
CA ALA A 86 -65.32 49.42 20.00
C ALA A 86 -65.04 47.90 20.01
N LEU A 87 -65.86 47.11 20.74
CA LEU A 87 -65.74 45.65 20.76
C LEU A 87 -66.10 45.05 19.39
N ILE A 88 -67.18 45.50 18.76
CA ILE A 88 -67.59 45.06 17.42
C ILE A 88 -66.48 45.34 16.39
N LEU A 89 -65.86 46.52 16.44
CA LEU A 89 -64.75 46.87 15.56
C LEU A 89 -63.55 45.93 15.76
N ASP A 90 -63.18 45.64 17.01
CA ASP A 90 -62.09 44.71 17.34
C ASP A 90 -62.44 43.26 16.90
N MET A 91 -63.70 42.83 17.03
CA MET A 91 -64.16 41.54 16.50
C MET A 91 -64.06 41.47 14.97
N LYS A 92 -64.50 42.51 14.25
CA LYS A 92 -64.37 42.60 12.78
C LYS A 92 -62.91 42.57 12.34
N LYS A 93 -62.03 43.30 13.04
CA LYS A 93 -60.60 43.28 12.76
C LYS A 93 -60.01 41.88 12.92
N ARG A 94 -60.33 41.20 14.03
CA ARG A 94 -59.84 39.82 14.25
C ARG A 94 -60.36 38.83 13.21
N GLN A 95 -61.59 39.00 12.74
CA GLN A 95 -62.13 38.17 11.68
C GLN A 95 -61.31 38.33 10.38
N ALA A 96 -60.89 39.56 10.05
CA ALA A 96 -59.99 39.80 8.92
C ALA A 96 -58.56 39.27 9.16
N ASP A 97 -58.07 39.30 10.41
CA ASP A 97 -56.76 38.73 10.77
C ASP A 97 -56.75 37.20 10.61
N ILE A 98 -57.83 36.53 11.04
CA ILE A 98 -57.98 35.07 10.90
C ILE A 98 -58.09 34.67 9.43
N GLU A 99 -58.87 35.41 8.63
CA GLU A 99 -58.98 35.19 7.18
C GLU A 99 -57.60 35.25 6.50
N ARG A 100 -56.79 36.27 6.82
CA ARG A 100 -55.43 36.39 6.29
C ARG A 100 -54.54 35.24 6.71
N ALA A 101 -54.65 34.78 7.96
CA ALA A 101 -53.88 33.65 8.47
C ALA A 101 -54.25 32.33 7.77
N TYR A 102 -55.53 32.10 7.44
CA TYR A 102 -55.92 30.98 6.59
C TYR A 102 -55.27 31.07 5.22
N VAL A 103 -55.40 32.21 4.53
CA VAL A 103 -54.81 32.41 3.19
C VAL A 103 -53.29 32.19 3.19
N GLU A 104 -52.59 32.66 4.22
CA GLU A 104 -51.15 32.44 4.35
C GLU A 104 -50.80 30.95 4.52
N LEU A 105 -51.54 30.24 5.39
CA LEU A 105 -51.37 28.81 5.62
C LEU A 105 -51.68 27.99 4.35
N GLU A 106 -52.72 28.39 3.63
CA GLU A 106 -53.13 27.80 2.35
C GLU A 106 -52.05 27.90 1.26
N VAL A 107 -51.33 29.02 1.20
CA VAL A 107 -50.24 29.25 0.24
C VAL A 107 -48.96 28.51 0.66
N ALA A 108 -48.72 28.37 1.97
CA ALA A 108 -47.56 27.67 2.51
C ALA A 108 -47.64 26.14 2.38
N THR A 109 -48.83 25.58 2.19
CA THR A 109 -49.07 24.13 2.09
C THR A 109 -49.19 23.66 0.64
N GLU A 110 -48.60 22.50 0.33
CA GLU A 110 -48.64 21.90 -1.01
C GLU A 110 -50.09 21.64 -1.49
N PRO A 111 -50.42 21.99 -2.75
CA PRO A 111 -51.76 21.77 -3.28
C PRO A 111 -52.13 20.28 -3.39
N GLY A 112 -53.38 19.94 -3.10
CA GLY A 112 -53.92 18.59 -3.31
C GLY A 112 -53.59 17.55 -2.22
N GLY A 113 -52.77 17.90 -1.24
CA GLY A 113 -52.47 17.04 -0.09
C GLY A 113 -53.63 16.94 0.92
N ALA A 114 -53.59 15.92 1.78
CA ALA A 114 -54.54 15.77 2.88
C ALA A 114 -54.53 16.97 3.84
N GLU A 115 -53.35 17.56 4.05
CA GLU A 115 -53.13 18.78 4.83
C GLU A 115 -53.89 19.97 4.21
N ARG A 116 -53.65 20.26 2.92
CA ARG A 116 -54.33 21.33 2.18
C ARG A 116 -55.85 21.19 2.26
N LYS A 117 -56.36 19.97 2.08
CA LYS A 117 -57.79 19.68 2.13
C LYS A 117 -58.39 19.99 3.50
N LEU A 118 -57.71 19.68 4.61
CA LEU A 118 -58.18 20.02 5.95
C LEU A 118 -58.14 21.53 6.21
N ILE A 119 -57.11 22.22 5.71
CA ILE A 119 -57.02 23.69 5.80
C ILE A 119 -58.19 24.33 5.05
N GLU A 120 -58.45 23.95 3.80
CA GLU A 120 -59.56 24.49 3.00
C GLU A 120 -60.92 24.20 3.64
N GLN A 121 -61.11 23.00 4.18
CA GLN A 121 -62.35 22.65 4.90
C GLN A 121 -62.53 23.47 6.18
N SER A 122 -61.44 23.71 6.91
CA SER A 122 -61.47 24.53 8.11
C SER A 122 -61.71 26.00 7.79
N HIS A 123 -61.07 26.51 6.74
CA HIS A 123 -61.26 27.86 6.23
C HIS A 123 -62.73 28.07 5.79
N ALA A 124 -63.29 27.15 5.00
CA ALA A 124 -64.69 27.22 4.60
C ALA A 124 -65.66 27.19 5.79
N ALA A 125 -65.39 26.34 6.80
CA ALA A 125 -66.16 26.33 8.05
C ALA A 125 -66.04 27.67 8.79
N HIS A 126 -64.86 28.27 8.79
CA HIS A 126 -64.61 29.58 9.40
C HIS A 126 -65.33 30.71 8.66
N THR A 127 -65.39 30.70 7.32
CA THR A 127 -66.16 31.67 6.55
C THR A 127 -67.65 31.60 6.88
N LEU A 128 -68.21 30.40 7.07
CA LEU A 128 -69.59 30.22 7.52
C LEU A 128 -69.80 30.77 8.94
N TYR A 129 -68.86 30.51 9.84
CA TYR A 129 -68.87 31.04 11.20
C TYR A 129 -68.76 32.58 11.21
N ALA A 130 -67.91 33.17 10.38
CA ALA A 130 -67.74 34.61 10.21
C ALA A 130 -69.05 35.30 9.80
N ARG A 131 -69.79 34.70 8.87
CA ARG A 131 -71.12 35.17 8.46
C ARG A 131 -72.11 35.09 9.62
N ALA A 132 -72.11 33.99 10.37
CA ALA A 132 -72.96 33.86 11.55
C ALA A 132 -72.62 34.87 12.66
N ILE A 133 -71.33 35.20 12.86
CA ILE A 133 -70.91 36.30 13.75
C ILE A 133 -71.51 37.63 13.29
N ALA A 134 -71.45 37.93 11.99
CA ALA A 134 -72.01 39.15 11.43
C ALA A 134 -73.53 39.22 11.64
N ASP A 135 -74.25 38.12 11.40
CA ASP A 135 -75.70 38.01 11.66
C ASP A 135 -76.01 38.31 13.15
N VAL A 136 -75.23 37.76 14.08
CA VAL A 136 -75.41 37.99 15.53
C VAL A 136 -75.15 39.44 15.90
N ILE A 137 -74.10 40.06 15.35
CA ILE A 137 -73.79 41.48 15.59
C ILE A 137 -74.94 42.36 15.09
N GLU A 138 -75.44 42.12 13.88
CA GLU A 138 -76.51 42.91 13.28
C GLU A 138 -77.82 42.80 14.08
N LEU A 139 -78.23 41.58 14.42
CA LEU A 139 -79.46 41.35 15.19
C LEU A 139 -79.35 41.89 16.62
N ALA A 140 -78.19 41.79 17.26
CA ALA A 140 -77.99 42.31 18.62
C ALA A 140 -78.12 43.83 18.71
N LEU A 141 -77.85 44.56 17.62
CA LEU A 141 -78.04 46.01 17.55
C LEU A 141 -79.51 46.41 17.34
N VAL A 142 -80.35 45.51 16.81
CA VAL A 142 -81.78 45.74 16.58
C VAL A 142 -82.61 45.31 17.78
N ASP A 143 -82.48 44.03 18.17
CA ASP A 143 -83.16 43.45 19.34
C ASP A 143 -82.29 42.34 19.95
N PRO A 144 -81.86 42.48 21.22
CA PRO A 144 -81.06 41.48 21.91
C PRO A 144 -81.70 40.08 21.95
N SER A 145 -83.03 39.99 21.92
CA SER A 145 -83.79 38.74 21.95
C SER A 145 -83.66 37.97 20.63
N MET A 146 -83.59 38.68 19.49
CA MET A 146 -83.39 38.07 18.18
C MET A 146 -81.97 37.51 18.02
N ALA A 147 -80.98 38.15 18.67
CA ALA A 147 -79.59 37.71 18.65
C ALA A 147 -79.38 36.33 19.29
N VAL A 148 -80.23 35.92 20.25
CA VAL A 148 -80.14 34.60 20.90
C VAL A 148 -80.32 33.46 19.90
N ASN A 149 -81.30 33.58 18.99
CA ASN A 149 -81.52 32.56 17.95
C ASN A 149 -80.38 32.52 16.92
N ALA A 150 -79.84 33.68 16.57
CA ALA A 150 -78.66 33.78 15.71
C ALA A 150 -77.41 33.21 16.39
N MET A 151 -77.29 33.34 17.72
CA MET A 151 -76.18 32.77 18.49
C MET A 151 -76.15 31.24 18.36
N SER A 152 -77.29 30.55 18.42
CA SER A 152 -77.35 29.08 18.22
C SER A 152 -76.88 28.64 16.82
N LYS A 153 -77.08 29.48 15.79
CA LYS A 153 -76.53 29.23 14.45
C LYS A 153 -75.01 29.41 14.44
N ALA A 154 -74.51 30.44 15.14
CA ALA A 154 -73.07 30.69 15.28
C ALA A 154 -72.35 29.61 16.10
N GLU A 155 -72.96 29.10 17.17
CA GLU A 155 -72.47 27.96 17.97
C GLU A 155 -72.26 26.72 17.10
N ARG A 156 -73.28 26.32 16.32
CA ARG A 156 -73.15 25.17 15.42
C ARG A 156 -72.07 25.36 14.34
N ALA A 157 -71.92 26.59 13.83
CA ALA A 157 -70.85 26.89 12.89
C ALA A 157 -69.47 26.85 13.57
N PHE A 158 -69.38 27.30 14.82
CA PHE A 158 -68.16 27.22 15.62
C PHE A 158 -67.75 25.78 15.93
N ASP A 159 -68.69 24.90 16.28
CA ASP A 159 -68.42 23.48 16.52
C ASP A 159 -67.75 22.82 15.30
N MET A 160 -68.18 23.20 14.09
CA MET A 160 -67.56 22.74 12.86
C MET A 160 -66.13 23.27 12.69
N VAL A 161 -65.87 24.54 13.05
CA VAL A 161 -64.51 25.09 13.04
C VAL A 161 -63.62 24.35 14.04
N ALA A 162 -64.10 24.15 15.26
CA ALA A 162 -63.39 23.45 16.32
C ALA A 162 -63.03 22.01 15.91
N LEU A 163 -64.00 21.27 15.35
CA LEU A 163 -63.79 19.91 14.83
C LEU A 163 -62.72 19.87 13.74
N ARG A 164 -62.77 20.80 12.77
CA ARG A 164 -61.79 20.85 11.67
C ARG A 164 -60.39 21.24 12.15
N MET A 165 -60.29 22.18 13.09
CA MET A 165 -59.03 22.57 13.71
C MET A 165 -58.41 21.45 14.54
N GLU A 166 -59.22 20.66 15.25
CA GLU A 166 -58.75 19.47 15.97
C GLU A 166 -58.20 18.41 15.00
N GLN A 167 -58.92 18.15 13.90
CA GLN A 167 -58.46 17.23 12.84
C GLN A 167 -57.13 17.70 12.21
N LEU A 168 -57.03 19.00 11.89
CA LEU A 168 -55.80 19.58 11.35
C LEU A 168 -54.64 19.50 12.35
N SER A 169 -54.87 19.85 13.61
CA SER A 169 -53.85 19.78 14.66
C SER A 169 -53.33 18.36 14.88
N LYS A 170 -54.22 17.36 14.88
CA LYS A 170 -53.84 15.94 14.95
C LYS A 170 -53.00 15.52 13.75
N LEU A 171 -53.41 15.88 12.53
CA LEU A 171 -52.64 15.56 11.33
C LEU A 171 -51.24 16.19 11.36
N GLU A 172 -51.12 17.46 11.74
CA GLU A 172 -49.81 18.13 11.84
C GLU A 172 -48.90 17.46 12.88
N GLN A 173 -49.46 17.03 14.03
CA GLN A 173 -48.71 16.27 15.03
C GLN A 173 -48.24 14.91 14.50
N GLU A 174 -49.10 14.19 13.77
CA GLU A 174 -48.76 12.91 13.14
C GLU A 174 -47.66 13.09 12.08
N LEU A 175 -47.79 14.07 11.18
CA LEU A 175 -46.78 14.38 10.16
C LEU A 175 -45.44 14.75 10.78
N ASN A 176 -45.44 15.56 11.84
CA ASN A 176 -44.22 15.93 12.56
C ASN A 176 -43.58 14.73 13.27
N GLN A 177 -44.39 13.86 13.87
CA GLN A 177 -43.90 12.62 14.51
C GLN A 177 -43.31 11.66 13.49
N HIS A 178 -43.94 11.49 12.32
CA HIS A 178 -43.41 10.70 11.22
C HIS A 178 -42.07 11.25 10.72
N ALA A 179 -41.99 12.56 10.48
CA ALA A 179 -40.73 13.20 10.07
C ALA A 179 -39.61 12.98 11.10
N TYR A 180 -39.93 13.05 12.40
CA TYR A 180 -38.96 12.75 13.46
C TYR A 180 -38.48 11.30 13.46
N LEU A 181 -39.41 10.33 13.32
CA LEU A 181 -39.08 8.90 13.29
C LEU A 181 -38.26 8.54 12.05
N ASP A 182 -38.59 9.10 10.89
CA ASP A 182 -37.84 8.90 9.65
C ASP A 182 -36.41 9.44 9.78
N ALA A 183 -36.26 10.65 10.34
CA ALA A 183 -34.95 11.24 10.62
C ALA A 183 -34.14 10.39 11.61
N GLN A 184 -34.79 9.81 12.63
CA GLN A 184 -34.13 8.94 13.59
C GLN A 184 -33.70 7.60 12.96
N ALA A 185 -34.53 7.02 12.07
CA ALA A 185 -34.21 5.80 11.36
C ALA A 185 -33.03 6.00 10.39
N GLU A 186 -33.00 7.13 9.66
CA GLU A 186 -31.88 7.51 8.81
C GLU A 186 -30.59 7.69 9.63
N PHE A 187 -30.68 8.39 10.77
CA PHE A 187 -29.55 8.55 11.69
C PHE A 187 -29.04 7.20 12.21
N ARG A 188 -29.91 6.30 12.67
CA ARG A 188 -29.51 4.98 13.18
C ARG A 188 -28.79 4.16 12.11
N THR A 189 -29.27 4.24 10.87
CA THR A 189 -28.65 3.56 9.72
C THR A 189 -27.24 4.09 9.47
N LEU A 190 -27.05 5.41 9.44
CA LEU A 190 -25.74 6.04 9.30
C LEU A 190 -24.81 5.75 10.49
N ALA A 191 -25.35 5.76 11.70
CA ALA A 191 -24.60 5.51 12.94
C ALA A 191 -24.04 4.08 13.02
N ILE A 192 -24.66 3.11 12.32
CA ILE A 192 -24.15 1.73 12.22
C ILE A 192 -23.22 1.57 11.01
N LEU A 193 -23.61 2.13 9.84
CA LEU A 193 -22.85 1.94 8.60
C LEU A 193 -21.49 2.67 8.61
N LEU A 194 -21.41 3.88 9.16
CA LEU A 194 -20.16 4.65 9.20
C LEU A 194 -19.05 3.95 9.99
N PRO A 195 -19.25 3.49 11.24
CA PRO A 195 -18.20 2.77 11.96
C PRO A 195 -17.90 1.40 11.35
N LEU A 196 -18.89 0.70 10.78
CA LEU A 196 -18.65 -0.54 10.05
C LEU A 196 -17.70 -0.31 8.85
N LEU A 197 -17.99 0.71 8.04
CA LEU A 197 -17.18 1.09 6.89
C LEU A 197 -15.78 1.58 7.33
N ALA A 198 -15.69 2.31 8.45
CA ALA A 198 -14.42 2.70 9.05
C ALA A 198 -13.59 1.47 9.43
N GLY A 199 -14.22 0.50 10.11
CA GLY A 199 -13.59 -0.76 10.49
C GLY A 199 -13.05 -1.51 9.28
N VAL A 200 -13.88 -1.72 8.25
CA VAL A 200 -13.48 -2.39 7.00
C VAL A 200 -12.31 -1.65 6.33
N SER A 201 -12.38 -0.32 6.26
CA SER A 201 -11.33 0.51 5.66
C SER A 201 -9.99 0.37 6.40
N VAL A 202 -10.01 0.43 7.73
CA VAL A 202 -8.82 0.25 8.57
C VAL A 202 -8.27 -1.17 8.45
N SER A 203 -9.13 -2.19 8.49
CA SER A 203 -8.71 -3.59 8.31
C SER A 203 -8.06 -3.81 6.96
N LEU A 204 -8.64 -3.27 5.87
CA LEU A 204 -8.08 -3.41 4.54
C LEU A 204 -6.74 -2.69 4.39
N ALA A 205 -6.62 -1.46 4.92
CA ALA A 205 -5.35 -0.73 4.94
C ALA A 205 -4.26 -1.47 5.74
N LEU A 206 -4.62 -2.07 6.89
CA LEU A 206 -3.71 -2.87 7.71
C LEU A 206 -3.29 -4.16 6.99
N LEU A 207 -4.23 -4.88 6.37
CA LEU A 207 -3.93 -6.07 5.58
C LEU A 207 -2.98 -5.77 4.43
N LEU A 208 -3.21 -4.66 3.72
CA LEU A 208 -2.35 -4.22 2.63
C LEU A 208 -0.94 -3.87 3.14
N THR A 209 -0.86 -3.18 4.29
CA THR A 209 0.41 -2.86 4.96
C THR A 209 1.17 -4.12 5.34
N VAL A 210 0.51 -5.09 5.99
CA VAL A 210 1.13 -6.35 6.41
C VAL A 210 1.57 -7.19 5.20
N ALA A 211 0.77 -7.23 4.13
CA ALA A 211 1.11 -7.95 2.90
C ALA A 211 2.36 -7.35 2.22
N VAL A 212 2.41 -6.03 2.07
CA VAL A 212 3.58 -5.34 1.50
C VAL A 212 4.81 -5.54 2.39
N ARG A 213 4.66 -5.36 3.72
CA ARG A 213 5.75 -5.58 4.69
C ARG A 213 6.31 -7.00 4.61
N ARG A 214 5.44 -8.02 4.60
CA ARG A 214 5.87 -9.43 4.52
C ARG A 214 6.61 -9.73 3.22
N ALA A 215 6.11 -9.24 2.09
CA ALA A 215 6.79 -9.42 0.80
C ALA A 215 8.17 -8.76 0.80
N MET A 216 8.28 -7.50 1.25
CA MET A 216 9.57 -6.79 1.27
C MET A 216 10.58 -7.44 2.23
N LEU A 217 10.16 -7.87 3.43
CA LEU A 217 11.06 -8.52 4.38
C LEU A 217 11.54 -9.89 3.90
N ALA A 218 10.71 -10.64 3.16
CA ALA A 218 11.13 -11.89 2.56
C ALA A 218 12.23 -11.68 1.52
N ASP A 219 12.04 -10.72 0.60
CA ASP A 219 13.01 -10.43 -0.46
C ASP A 219 14.34 -9.89 0.11
N ILE A 220 14.27 -8.96 1.07
CA ILE A 220 15.45 -8.43 1.77
C ILE A 220 16.16 -9.52 2.57
N GLY A 221 15.41 -10.40 3.22
CA GLY A 221 15.97 -11.52 3.98
C GLY A 221 16.72 -12.51 3.10
N ALA A 222 16.22 -12.79 1.89
CA ALA A 222 16.89 -13.65 0.92
C ALA A 222 18.23 -13.05 0.45
N ILE A 223 18.25 -11.75 0.13
CA ILE A 223 19.49 -11.04 -0.25
C ILE A 223 20.49 -11.03 0.91
N ALA A 224 20.04 -10.74 2.13
CA ALA A 224 20.89 -10.75 3.32
C ALA A 224 21.48 -12.14 3.60
N GLY A 225 20.68 -13.20 3.43
CA GLY A 225 21.11 -14.59 3.55
C GLY A 225 22.17 -14.98 2.51
N ALA A 226 21.99 -14.56 1.26
CA ALA A 226 23.00 -14.77 0.22
C ALA A 226 24.30 -14.01 0.52
N ALA A 227 24.23 -12.72 0.86
CA ALA A 227 25.40 -11.93 1.24
C ALA A 227 26.15 -12.54 2.45
N ALA A 228 25.43 -13.06 3.44
CA ALA A 228 26.03 -13.78 4.56
C ALA A 228 26.70 -15.11 4.14
N SER A 229 26.20 -15.76 3.09
CA SER A 229 26.81 -16.96 2.53
C SER A 229 28.11 -16.63 1.78
N LEU A 230 28.12 -15.54 1.02
CA LEU A 230 29.34 -15.00 0.40
C LEU A 230 30.43 -14.66 1.42
N ALA A 231 30.06 -14.02 2.52
CA ALA A 231 31.00 -13.70 3.60
C ALA A 231 31.65 -14.93 4.23
N ARG A 232 31.02 -16.11 4.10
CA ARG A 232 31.56 -17.41 4.54
C ARG A 232 32.31 -18.16 3.42
N GLY A 233 32.47 -17.55 2.24
CA GLY A 233 33.09 -18.18 1.08
C GLY A 233 32.16 -19.08 0.27
N ASP A 234 30.86 -19.10 0.55
CA ASP A 234 29.91 -19.90 -0.23
C ASP A 234 29.36 -19.09 -1.40
N VAL A 235 29.83 -19.41 -2.61
CA VAL A 235 29.47 -18.73 -3.87
C VAL A 235 28.45 -19.52 -4.68
N SER A 236 27.99 -20.67 -4.16
CA SER A 236 27.04 -21.57 -4.85
C SER A 236 25.56 -21.13 -4.73
N VAL A 237 25.27 -20.12 -3.90
CA VAL A 237 23.90 -19.65 -3.66
C VAL A 237 23.39 -18.84 -4.86
N ARG A 238 22.32 -19.33 -5.50
CA ARG A 238 21.62 -18.59 -6.56
C ARG A 238 20.47 -17.76 -5.99
N LEU A 239 20.44 -16.47 -6.33
CA LEU A 239 19.34 -15.60 -5.95
C LEU A 239 18.24 -15.67 -7.01
N ALA A 240 17.05 -16.17 -6.62
CA ALA A 240 15.87 -16.12 -7.48
C ALA A 240 15.38 -14.67 -7.61
N ALA A 241 15.90 -13.93 -8.60
CA ALA A 241 15.50 -12.55 -8.84
C ALA A 241 14.17 -12.44 -9.60
N GLY A 242 13.09 -12.81 -8.92
CA GLY A 242 11.73 -12.60 -9.42
C GLY A 242 11.24 -11.19 -9.12
N GLY A 243 11.04 -10.35 -10.15
CA GLY A 243 10.44 -9.03 -9.98
C GLY A 243 11.06 -7.94 -10.84
N ASN A 244 10.42 -6.76 -10.85
CA ASN A 244 10.86 -5.59 -11.61
C ASN A 244 11.10 -4.35 -10.72
N ASP A 245 11.23 -4.55 -9.41
CA ASP A 245 11.50 -3.49 -8.45
C ASP A 245 13.01 -3.33 -8.16
N GLU A 246 13.35 -2.30 -7.39
CA GLU A 246 14.74 -1.98 -7.05
C GLU A 246 15.37 -3.06 -6.16
N ILE A 247 14.58 -3.85 -5.41
CA ILE A 247 15.07 -5.00 -4.64
C ILE A 247 15.49 -6.12 -5.61
N ALA A 248 14.65 -6.43 -6.61
CA ALA A 248 15.00 -7.39 -7.65
C ALA A 248 16.17 -6.92 -8.52
N ALA A 249 16.31 -5.62 -8.76
CA ALA A 249 17.49 -5.05 -9.43
C ALA A 249 18.77 -5.25 -8.59
N ALA A 250 18.72 -4.99 -7.27
CA ALA A 250 19.83 -5.24 -6.37
C ALA A 250 20.18 -6.73 -6.27
N ALA A 251 19.18 -7.61 -6.20
CA ALA A 251 19.37 -9.06 -6.20
C ALA A 251 20.08 -9.55 -7.47
N ARG A 252 19.69 -9.07 -8.66
CA ARG A 252 20.37 -9.38 -9.93
C ARG A 252 21.79 -8.87 -9.96
N SER A 253 22.03 -7.64 -9.50
CA SER A 253 23.39 -7.09 -9.46
C SER A 253 24.30 -7.90 -8.52
N LEU A 254 23.77 -8.36 -7.39
CA LEU A 254 24.49 -9.21 -6.46
C LEU A 254 24.76 -10.59 -7.08
N ASP A 255 23.76 -11.23 -7.69
CA ASP A 255 23.88 -12.53 -8.38
C ASP A 255 24.92 -12.50 -9.51
N ASN A 256 24.95 -11.44 -10.32
CA ASN A 256 26.00 -11.23 -11.32
C ASN A 256 27.40 -11.17 -10.68
N GLY A 257 27.51 -10.57 -9.48
CA GLY A 257 28.76 -10.55 -8.71
C GLY A 257 29.17 -11.94 -8.22
N PHE A 258 28.21 -12.75 -7.76
CA PHE A 258 28.45 -14.17 -7.42
C PHE A 258 28.98 -14.95 -8.61
N GLN A 259 28.36 -14.82 -9.79
CA GLN A 259 28.79 -15.51 -11.01
C GLN A 259 30.20 -15.09 -11.43
N LEU A 260 30.51 -13.78 -11.41
CA LEU A 260 31.85 -13.30 -11.75
C LEU A 260 32.91 -13.81 -10.77
N LEU A 261 32.61 -13.84 -9.47
CA LEU A 261 33.53 -14.36 -8.47
C LEU A 261 33.71 -15.88 -8.62
N SER A 262 32.62 -16.62 -8.87
CA SER A 262 32.66 -18.07 -9.15
C SER A 262 33.57 -18.38 -10.33
N GLN A 263 33.36 -17.70 -11.47
CA GLN A 263 34.18 -17.85 -12.66
C GLN A 263 35.66 -17.50 -12.42
N THR A 264 35.92 -16.42 -11.68
CA THR A 264 37.30 -16.02 -11.34
C THR A 264 37.98 -17.08 -10.47
N MET A 265 37.30 -17.59 -9.44
CA MET A 265 37.83 -18.64 -8.57
C MET A 265 38.04 -19.96 -9.32
N ALA A 266 37.11 -20.34 -10.20
CA ALA A 266 37.27 -21.50 -11.09
C ALA A 266 38.49 -21.33 -12.01
N GLY A 267 38.67 -20.15 -12.60
CA GLY A 267 39.82 -19.83 -13.45
C GLY A 267 41.15 -19.87 -12.70
N VAL A 268 41.20 -19.36 -11.46
CA VAL A 268 42.39 -19.45 -10.59
C VAL A 268 42.70 -20.90 -10.25
N ARG A 269 41.68 -21.74 -10.00
CA ARG A 269 41.84 -23.17 -9.72
C ARG A 269 42.41 -23.94 -10.91
N VAL A 270 41.88 -23.69 -12.11
CA VAL A 270 42.40 -24.27 -13.36
C VAL A 270 43.84 -23.82 -13.61
N SER A 271 44.13 -22.53 -13.39
CA SER A 271 45.48 -21.98 -13.54
C SER A 271 46.46 -22.63 -12.56
N ALA A 272 46.08 -22.80 -11.30
CA ALA A 272 46.88 -23.50 -10.29
C ALA A 272 47.19 -24.95 -10.71
N HIS A 273 46.19 -25.68 -11.20
CA HIS A 273 46.40 -27.04 -11.72
C HIS A 273 47.35 -27.08 -12.92
N SER A 274 47.23 -26.13 -13.84
CA SER A 274 48.13 -26.04 -15.00
C SER A 274 49.58 -25.72 -14.60
N ILE A 275 49.80 -24.88 -13.58
CA ILE A 275 51.13 -24.56 -13.06
C ILE A 275 51.73 -25.77 -12.34
N ASP A 276 50.95 -26.49 -11.52
CA ASP A 276 51.43 -27.73 -10.87
C ASP A 276 51.81 -28.79 -11.91
N ALA A 277 51.00 -28.99 -12.95
CA ALA A 277 51.32 -29.90 -14.05
C ALA A 277 52.60 -29.48 -14.79
N ALA A 278 52.72 -28.21 -15.19
CA ALA A 278 53.91 -27.69 -15.85
C ALA A 278 55.16 -27.80 -14.97
N ALA A 279 55.06 -27.53 -13.68
CA ALA A 279 56.18 -27.67 -12.74
C ALA A 279 56.66 -29.13 -12.62
N ARG A 280 55.73 -30.10 -12.61
CA ARG A 280 56.07 -31.53 -12.64
C ARG A 280 56.77 -31.92 -13.94
N ASP A 281 56.24 -31.48 -15.07
CA ASP A 281 56.86 -31.75 -16.38
C ASP A 281 58.26 -31.13 -16.48
N MET A 282 58.46 -29.91 -15.96
CA MET A 282 59.79 -29.31 -15.86
C MET A 282 60.72 -30.14 -14.97
N ALA A 283 60.27 -30.59 -13.79
CA ALA A 283 61.09 -31.41 -12.91
C ALA A 283 61.51 -32.73 -13.58
N CYS A 284 60.59 -33.40 -14.29
CA CYS A 284 60.90 -34.59 -15.09
C CYS A 284 61.86 -34.28 -16.25
N GLY A 285 61.64 -33.17 -16.97
CA GLY A 285 62.50 -32.73 -18.07
C GLY A 285 63.93 -32.43 -17.60
N GLN A 286 64.08 -31.77 -16.45
CA GLN A 286 65.38 -31.48 -15.84
C GLN A 286 66.10 -32.78 -15.39
N ALA A 287 65.37 -33.75 -14.82
CA ALA A 287 65.94 -35.05 -14.48
C ALA A 287 66.45 -35.81 -15.73
N HIS A 288 65.71 -35.74 -16.83
CA HIS A 288 66.13 -36.33 -18.10
C HIS A 288 67.36 -35.63 -18.71
N LEU A 289 67.43 -34.29 -18.65
CA LEU A 289 68.61 -33.53 -19.07
C LEU A 289 69.84 -33.87 -18.24
N ALA A 290 69.70 -34.01 -16.92
CA ALA A 290 70.79 -34.42 -16.04
C ALA A 290 71.33 -35.80 -16.41
N LEU A 291 70.43 -36.77 -16.64
CA LEU A 291 70.80 -38.11 -17.09
C LEU A 291 71.50 -38.08 -18.46
N ARG A 292 71.02 -37.27 -19.40
CA ARG A 292 71.63 -37.11 -20.73
C ARG A 292 73.02 -36.46 -20.65
N SER A 293 73.20 -35.43 -19.81
CA SER A 293 74.50 -34.79 -19.59
C SER A 293 75.51 -35.77 -19.00
N GLN A 294 75.09 -36.61 -18.04
CA GLN A 294 75.95 -37.64 -17.44
C GLN A 294 76.35 -38.72 -18.45
N THR A 295 75.37 -39.25 -19.21
CA THR A 295 75.64 -40.26 -20.24
C THR A 295 76.51 -39.73 -21.37
N GLN A 296 76.25 -38.51 -21.85
CA GLN A 296 77.10 -37.85 -22.85
C GLN A 296 78.53 -37.62 -22.34
N THR A 297 78.68 -37.28 -21.05
CA THR A 297 79.99 -37.17 -20.42
C THR A 297 80.71 -38.51 -20.37
N GLY A 298 80.00 -39.58 -20.01
CA GLY A 298 80.52 -40.95 -20.04
C GLY A 298 80.98 -41.37 -21.44
N VAL A 299 80.16 -41.15 -22.48
CA VAL A 299 80.51 -41.48 -23.88
C VAL A 299 81.77 -40.75 -24.35
N ILE A 300 81.94 -39.49 -23.96
CA ILE A 300 83.15 -38.73 -24.30
C ILE A 300 84.38 -39.30 -23.59
N LEU A 301 84.26 -39.63 -22.29
CA LEU A 301 85.34 -40.25 -21.52
C LEU A 301 85.72 -41.63 -22.08
N ASP A 302 84.72 -42.48 -22.34
CA ASP A 302 84.90 -43.79 -22.97
C ASP A 302 85.55 -43.66 -24.36
N GLY A 303 85.14 -42.65 -25.14
CA GLY A 303 85.75 -42.34 -26.43
C GLY A 303 87.22 -41.93 -26.33
N LEU A 304 87.57 -41.09 -25.36
CA LEU A 304 88.96 -40.72 -25.08
C LEU A 304 89.79 -41.93 -24.66
N GLU A 305 89.22 -42.82 -23.85
CA GLU A 305 89.87 -44.05 -23.42
C GLU A 305 90.01 -45.07 -24.57
N ALA A 306 89.00 -45.20 -25.43
CA ALA A 306 89.07 -46.02 -26.64
C ALA A 306 90.15 -45.52 -27.61
N VAL A 307 90.28 -44.19 -27.80
CA VAL A 307 91.38 -43.61 -28.58
C VAL A 307 92.75 -43.95 -27.95
N ARG A 308 92.85 -43.87 -26.62
CA ARG A 308 94.06 -44.26 -25.88
C ARG A 308 94.40 -45.74 -26.09
N GLN A 309 93.43 -46.64 -25.96
CA GLN A 309 93.62 -48.09 -26.12
C GLN A 309 93.91 -48.48 -27.57
N ALA A 310 93.20 -47.92 -28.54
CA ALA A 310 93.40 -48.19 -29.97
C ALA A 310 94.80 -47.80 -30.45
N ARG A 311 95.37 -46.70 -29.94
CA ARG A 311 96.76 -46.31 -30.24
C ARG A 311 97.79 -47.22 -29.58
N GLN A 312 97.52 -47.67 -28.35
CA GLN A 312 98.38 -48.66 -27.67
C GLN A 312 98.40 -50.01 -28.40
N MET A 313 97.23 -50.50 -28.86
CA MET A 313 97.14 -51.74 -29.64
C MET A 313 97.88 -51.66 -30.98
N ASN A 314 97.78 -50.53 -31.69
CA ASN A 314 98.45 -50.35 -32.98
C ASN A 314 99.96 -50.08 -32.88
N GLY A 315 100.54 -50.06 -31.68
CA GLY A 315 101.98 -49.91 -31.48
C GLY A 315 102.57 -48.59 -31.99
N LEU A 316 101.75 -47.55 -32.22
CA LEU A 316 102.25 -46.23 -32.61
C LEU A 316 102.86 -45.55 -31.37
N PRO A 317 104.18 -45.28 -31.33
CA PRO A 317 104.77 -44.49 -30.26
C PRO A 317 104.22 -43.05 -30.34
N TRP A 318 103.93 -42.44 -29.18
CA TRP A 318 103.68 -41.01 -29.11
C TRP A 318 104.88 -40.26 -29.72
N PRO A 319 104.68 -39.17 -30.48
CA PRO A 319 105.79 -38.35 -30.93
C PRO A 319 106.57 -37.86 -29.70
N ALA A 320 107.82 -38.31 -29.54
CA ALA A 320 108.61 -38.03 -28.36
C ALA A 320 108.91 -36.52 -28.22
N GLY A 321 108.63 -35.94 -27.06
CA GLY A 321 108.87 -34.52 -26.76
C GLY A 321 107.65 -33.61 -26.92
N ALA A 322 107.88 -32.31 -27.16
CA ALA A 322 106.92 -31.20 -27.03
C ALA A 322 105.54 -31.43 -27.68
N GLN A 323 105.45 -32.24 -28.74
CA GLN A 323 104.22 -32.52 -29.47
C GLN A 323 103.27 -33.48 -28.73
N GLN A 324 103.80 -34.45 -27.98
CA GLN A 324 103.00 -35.26 -27.04
C GLN A 324 102.49 -34.39 -25.90
N MET A 325 103.34 -33.53 -25.32
CA MET A 325 102.90 -32.62 -24.26
C MET A 325 101.82 -31.66 -24.73
N ALA A 326 101.90 -31.13 -25.97
CA ALA A 326 100.86 -30.29 -26.55
C ALA A 326 99.51 -31.03 -26.72
N CYS A 327 99.52 -32.26 -27.24
CA CYS A 327 98.31 -33.07 -27.38
C CYS A 327 97.68 -33.43 -26.02
N TRP A 328 98.51 -33.78 -25.02
CA TRP A 328 98.03 -34.03 -23.65
C TRP A 328 97.56 -32.75 -22.97
N GLN A 329 98.19 -31.60 -23.23
CA GLN A 329 97.70 -30.30 -22.75
C GLN A 329 96.33 -29.99 -23.32
N GLU A 330 96.13 -30.21 -24.62
CA GLU A 330 94.88 -29.94 -25.33
C GLU A 330 93.73 -30.84 -24.84
N VAL A 331 94.01 -32.14 -24.62
CA VAL A 331 93.06 -33.07 -23.98
C VAL A 331 92.77 -32.67 -22.53
N ASN A 332 93.79 -32.26 -21.76
CA ASN A 332 93.60 -31.85 -20.37
C ASN A 332 92.81 -30.54 -20.26
N LEU A 333 93.03 -29.60 -21.18
CA LEU A 333 92.22 -28.38 -21.31
C LEU A 333 90.77 -28.72 -21.65
N ALA A 334 90.53 -29.62 -22.62
CA ALA A 334 89.20 -30.06 -22.98
C ALA A 334 88.48 -30.79 -21.81
N MET A 335 89.18 -31.62 -21.02
CA MET A 335 88.62 -32.24 -19.82
C MET A 335 88.24 -31.21 -18.76
N LEU A 336 89.09 -30.21 -18.52
CA LEU A 336 88.80 -29.13 -17.56
C LEU A 336 87.62 -28.27 -18.03
N GLU A 337 87.53 -27.96 -19.32
CA GLU A 337 86.43 -27.24 -19.95
C GLU A 337 85.12 -28.05 -19.84
N MET A 338 85.20 -29.35 -20.08
CA MET A 338 84.08 -30.28 -19.99
C MET A 338 83.60 -30.46 -18.54
N GLU A 339 84.50 -30.57 -17.57
CA GLU A 339 84.15 -30.56 -16.15
C GLU A 339 83.47 -29.26 -15.75
N ARG A 340 83.98 -28.12 -16.24
CA ARG A 340 83.38 -26.81 -16.01
C ARG A 340 81.96 -26.76 -16.57
N LEU A 341 81.75 -27.20 -17.81
CA LEU A 341 80.43 -27.27 -18.44
C LEU A 341 79.50 -28.26 -17.71
N ASN A 342 80.00 -29.40 -17.24
CA ASN A 342 79.20 -30.37 -16.51
C ASN A 342 78.78 -29.83 -15.13
N ARG A 343 79.67 -29.14 -14.42
CA ARG A 343 79.33 -28.44 -13.17
C ARG A 343 78.34 -27.31 -13.41
N GLN A 344 78.50 -26.56 -14.51
CA GLN A 344 77.56 -25.51 -14.90
C GLN A 344 76.17 -26.08 -15.22
N ASN A 345 76.11 -27.17 -15.98
CA ASN A 345 74.87 -27.89 -16.26
C ASN A 345 74.20 -28.38 -14.97
N ALA A 346 74.97 -28.95 -14.05
CA ALA A 346 74.45 -29.36 -12.74
C ALA A 346 73.86 -28.17 -11.95
N SER A 347 74.52 -27.01 -11.94
CA SER A 347 73.99 -25.82 -11.27
C SER A 347 72.72 -25.26 -11.91
N LEU A 348 72.60 -25.29 -13.25
CA LEU A 348 71.41 -24.85 -13.97
C LEU A 348 70.22 -25.79 -13.71
N VAL A 349 70.48 -27.10 -13.71
CA VAL A 349 69.48 -28.12 -13.35
C VAL A 349 69.00 -27.92 -11.91
N GLU A 350 69.92 -27.69 -10.96
CA GLU A 350 69.53 -27.42 -9.57
C GLU A 350 68.71 -26.14 -9.42
N LEU A 351 69.09 -25.06 -10.12
CA LEU A 351 68.36 -23.79 -10.09
C LEU A 351 66.94 -23.96 -10.65
N ALA A 352 66.81 -24.57 -11.83
CA ALA A 352 65.51 -24.83 -12.46
C ALA A 352 64.65 -25.78 -11.61
N ALA A 353 65.25 -26.78 -10.97
CA ALA A 353 64.54 -27.69 -10.06
C ALA A 353 64.11 -27.01 -8.75
N ARG A 354 64.78 -25.95 -8.31
CA ARG A 354 64.33 -25.10 -7.19
C ARG A 354 63.17 -24.21 -7.63
N GLU A 355 63.30 -23.51 -8.75
CA GLU A 355 62.22 -22.66 -9.30
C GLU A 355 60.95 -23.47 -9.60
N ALA A 356 61.07 -24.68 -10.15
CA ALA A 356 59.94 -25.58 -10.37
C ALA A 356 59.23 -25.96 -9.06
N ARG A 357 60.00 -26.27 -8.01
CA ARG A 357 59.46 -26.58 -6.69
C ARG A 357 58.76 -25.38 -6.06
N ASP A 358 59.30 -24.18 -6.24
CA ASP A 358 58.70 -22.95 -5.73
C ASP A 358 57.37 -22.63 -6.46
N LEU A 359 57.33 -22.77 -7.79
CA LEU A 359 56.10 -22.64 -8.58
C LEU A 359 55.05 -23.67 -8.16
N GLN A 360 55.47 -24.90 -7.92
CA GLN A 360 54.59 -25.95 -7.43
C GLN A 360 54.02 -25.62 -6.04
N ALA A 361 54.87 -25.14 -5.12
CA ALA A 361 54.44 -24.73 -3.79
C ALA A 361 53.42 -23.58 -3.87
N GLN A 362 53.69 -22.57 -4.69
CA GLN A 362 52.76 -21.45 -4.91
C GLN A 362 51.43 -21.92 -5.51
N ALA A 363 51.45 -22.84 -6.49
CA ALA A 363 50.24 -23.40 -7.08
C ALA A 363 49.40 -24.18 -6.06
N VAL A 364 50.05 -24.97 -5.20
CA VAL A 364 49.39 -25.69 -4.11
C VAL A 364 48.76 -24.72 -3.11
N ASP A 365 49.47 -23.66 -2.73
CA ASP A 365 48.96 -22.67 -1.79
C ASP A 365 47.81 -21.85 -2.37
N LEU A 366 47.89 -21.48 -3.66
CA LEU A 366 46.80 -20.83 -4.38
C LEU A 366 45.57 -21.75 -4.45
N SER A 367 45.76 -23.03 -4.75
CA SER A 367 44.68 -24.02 -4.73
C SER A 367 44.04 -24.15 -3.35
N LYS A 368 44.84 -24.15 -2.27
CA LYS A 368 44.32 -24.19 -0.88
C LYS A 368 43.53 -22.93 -0.53
N ALA A 369 44.02 -21.76 -0.92
CA ALA A 369 43.34 -20.49 -0.69
C ALA A 369 41.97 -20.45 -1.39
N VAL A 370 41.90 -20.95 -2.63
CA VAL A 370 40.66 -21.00 -3.41
C VAL A 370 39.69 -22.08 -2.92
N THR A 371 40.18 -23.18 -2.31
CA THR A 371 39.28 -24.23 -1.77
C THR A 371 38.40 -23.79 -0.59
N VAL A 372 38.70 -22.64 0.03
CA VAL A 372 37.80 -22.01 1.01
C VAL A 372 36.49 -21.57 0.33
N PHE A 373 36.54 -21.25 -0.96
CA PHE A 373 35.37 -20.88 -1.74
C PHE A 373 34.64 -22.13 -2.25
N ARG A 374 33.37 -22.27 -1.85
CA ARG A 374 32.47 -23.29 -2.40
C ARG A 374 31.88 -22.79 -3.71
N LEU A 375 32.16 -23.52 -4.78
CA LEU A 375 31.65 -23.26 -6.13
C LEU A 375 30.49 -24.21 -6.41
N ASP A 376 29.56 -23.76 -7.24
CA ASP A 376 28.45 -24.60 -7.72
C ASP A 376 29.02 -25.73 -8.58
N ASP A 377 28.61 -26.98 -8.36
CA ASP A 377 29.15 -28.16 -9.06
C ASP A 377 28.90 -28.12 -10.58
N ASP A 378 27.92 -27.32 -11.01
CA ASP A 378 27.53 -27.08 -12.41
C ASP A 378 28.49 -26.14 -13.17
N ASP A 379 29.32 -25.37 -12.48
CA ASP A 379 30.26 -24.39 -13.06
C ASP A 379 31.68 -24.97 -13.25
N MET A 380 31.85 -26.27 -12.98
CA MET A 380 33.10 -26.98 -13.21
C MET A 380 33.29 -27.29 -14.71
N PRO A 381 34.40 -26.88 -15.34
CA PRO A 381 34.67 -27.26 -16.73
C PRO A 381 34.69 -28.79 -16.86
N GLY A 382 34.03 -29.31 -17.91
CA GLY A 382 33.59 -30.70 -18.09
C GLY A 382 34.63 -31.83 -17.97
N GLU A 383 35.90 -31.54 -17.71
CA GLU A 383 36.91 -32.54 -17.33
C GLU A 383 36.78 -32.99 -15.86
N ALA A 384 36.37 -32.13 -14.93
CA ALA A 384 36.23 -32.50 -13.51
C ALA A 384 35.03 -33.42 -13.24
N GLN A 385 33.98 -33.32 -14.05
CA GLN A 385 32.76 -34.14 -13.94
C GLN A 385 32.98 -35.60 -14.36
N ARG A 386 34.03 -35.88 -15.17
CA ARG A 386 34.41 -37.25 -15.54
C ARG A 386 35.11 -38.00 -14.42
N VAL A 387 35.81 -37.30 -13.51
CA VAL A 387 36.54 -37.95 -12.42
C VAL A 387 35.60 -38.37 -11.27
N SER A 388 34.53 -37.62 -11.00
CA SER A 388 33.56 -37.98 -9.96
C SER A 388 32.69 -39.19 -10.32
N LEU A 389 32.47 -39.45 -11.61
CA LEU A 389 31.72 -40.62 -12.09
C LEU A 389 32.53 -41.93 -12.05
N ILE A 390 33.86 -41.85 -11.92
CA ILE A 390 34.75 -43.02 -11.90
C ILE A 390 35.02 -43.53 -10.47
N ILE A 391 34.69 -42.72 -9.44
CA ILE A 391 34.91 -43.06 -8.02
C ILE A 391 33.59 -43.45 -7.31
N ARG A 392 32.50 -43.67 -8.06
CA ARG A 392 31.21 -44.11 -7.50
C ARG A 392 30.85 -45.54 -7.85
#